data_AF-A0A377I9R6-F1
#
_entry.id   AF-A0A377I9R6-F1
#
_cell.length_a   1.000
_cell.length_b   1.000
_cell.length_c   1.000
_cell.angle_alpha   90.00
_cell.angle_beta   90.00
_cell.angle_gamma   90.00
#
_symmetry.space_group_name_H-M   'P 1'
#
loop_
_entity.id
_entity.type
_entity.pdbx_description
1 polymer ?
#
loop_
_entity_poly.entity_id
_entity_poly.type
_entity_poly.pdbx_seq_one_letter_code
_entity_poly.pdbx_strand_id
1 'polypeptide(L)'
;MKKFTLVLCSLLLSACTVTSSLSTVHPAHSAAQEAAWALLNQAVTAYHAQDYAQALPLFRQAEQAGDMKAPRYLGLMSLNGQGVPRDAAQAFTYFQQAASKGDITGQYWLGYCYENAIGTAQNLALAKKWYEQSAQRGDVIAAPAMVALGRFYEQGKGVAADR
;
A
#
# COMPACT_ATOMS: atom_id res chain seq x y z
N MET A 1 -31.21 55.00 45.20
CA MET A 1 -32.08 54.21 46.09
C MET A 1 -32.06 52.76 45.64
N LYS A 2 -31.92 51.77 46.55
CA LYS A 2 -31.90 50.29 46.30
C LYS A 2 -30.73 49.84 45.37
N LYS A 3 -29.67 49.10 45.77
CA LYS A 3 -29.45 48.03 46.77
C LYS A 3 -30.32 46.77 46.56
N PHE A 4 -29.79 45.85 45.75
CA PHE A 4 -29.92 44.37 45.75
C PHE A 4 -28.79 43.87 44.82
N THR A 5 -28.12 42.71 44.96
CA THR A 5 -27.77 41.87 46.13
C THR A 5 -26.58 40.97 45.71
N LEU A 6 -25.69 40.56 46.63
CA LEU A 6 -24.65 39.55 46.34
C LEU A 6 -25.26 38.14 46.23
N VAL A 7 -24.82 37.35 45.25
CA VAL A 7 -24.80 35.88 45.36
C VAL A 7 -23.39 35.40 45.03
N LEU A 8 -22.76 34.78 46.03
CA LEU A 8 -21.48 34.10 45.93
C LEU A 8 -21.73 32.71 45.31
N CYS A 9 -21.06 32.36 44.22
CA CYS A 9 -21.06 30.99 43.71
C CYS A 9 -19.69 30.63 43.12
N SER A 10 -18.76 30.37 44.04
CA SER A 10 -17.45 29.79 43.73
C SER A 10 -17.58 28.26 43.69
N LEU A 11 -16.79 27.62 42.82
CA LEU A 11 -16.65 26.16 42.64
C LEU A 11 -17.85 25.47 41.95
N LEU A 12 -17.66 25.06 40.69
CA LEU A 12 -17.61 23.65 40.28
C LEU A 12 -17.24 23.48 38.80
N LEU A 13 -16.66 22.32 38.49
CA LEU A 13 -16.21 21.81 37.18
C LEU A 13 -15.14 22.65 36.46
N SER A 14 -14.15 22.07 35.79
CA SER A 14 -13.52 20.74 35.77
C SER A 14 -12.45 20.87 34.68
N ALA A 15 -11.33 20.15 34.80
CA ALA A 15 -10.33 20.17 33.73
C ALA A 15 -10.88 19.51 32.46
N CYS A 16 -10.88 20.23 31.34
CA CYS A 16 -10.57 19.64 30.05
C CYS A 16 -9.56 20.53 29.33
N THR A 17 -8.40 19.93 29.09
CA THR A 17 -7.21 20.58 28.55
C THR A 17 -7.43 21.05 27.12
N VAL A 18 -6.78 22.18 26.80
CA VAL A 18 -6.53 22.60 25.41
C VAL A 18 -5.89 21.45 24.62
N THR A 19 -6.60 20.93 23.62
CA THR A 19 -6.00 20.23 22.48
C THR A 19 -6.02 21.14 21.26
N SER A 20 -5.16 22.17 21.32
CA SER A 20 -4.61 22.72 20.10
C SER A 20 -3.64 21.67 19.53
N SER A 21 -3.88 21.18 18.31
CA SER A 21 -2.85 21.12 17.26
C SER A 21 -3.28 20.34 16.01
N LEU A 22 -2.71 20.78 14.89
CA LEU A 22 -2.58 20.11 13.59
C LEU A 22 -3.85 19.71 12.82
N SER A 23 -4.22 20.63 11.92
CA SER A 23 -4.65 20.31 10.56
C SER A 23 -3.81 19.18 9.93
N THR A 24 -4.47 18.12 9.44
CA THR A 24 -4.07 17.42 8.21
C THR A 24 -5.31 17.00 7.44
N VAL A 25 -5.22 17.04 6.11
CA VAL A 25 -6.30 16.65 5.19
C VAL A 25 -6.41 15.12 5.16
N HIS A 26 -7.27 14.55 6.00
CA HIS A 26 -7.65 13.14 5.89
C HIS A 26 -8.78 12.98 4.86
N PRO A 27 -8.66 12.05 3.89
CA PRO A 27 -9.79 11.68 3.04
C PRO A 27 -10.90 11.04 3.89
N ALA A 28 -12.14 11.08 3.39
CA ALA A 28 -13.28 10.46 4.08
C ALA A 28 -13.12 8.93 4.12
N HIS A 29 -12.58 8.43 5.23
CA HIS A 29 -12.40 7.02 5.52
C HIS A 29 -13.41 6.55 6.57
N SER A 30 -13.92 5.33 6.45
CA SER A 30 -14.72 4.70 7.50
C SER A 30 -13.82 4.22 8.64
N ALA A 31 -14.37 4.00 9.84
CA ALA A 31 -13.61 3.48 10.99
C ALA A 31 -12.87 2.16 10.70
N ALA A 32 -13.38 1.33 9.78
CA ALA A 32 -12.69 0.13 9.30
C ALA A 32 -11.47 0.45 8.42
N GLN A 33 -11.55 1.49 7.58
CA GLN A 33 -10.45 1.96 6.74
C GLN A 33 -9.37 2.68 7.56
N GLU A 34 -9.75 3.42 8.60
CA GLU A 34 -8.80 4.04 9.56
C GLU A 34 -7.98 2.97 10.29
N ALA A 35 -8.62 1.91 10.78
CA ALA A 35 -7.93 0.78 11.40
C ALA A 35 -6.97 0.07 10.42
N ALA A 36 -7.42 -0.17 9.18
CA ALA A 36 -6.59 -0.78 8.13
C ALA A 36 -5.35 0.07 7.78
N TRP A 37 -5.52 1.39 7.69
CA TRP A 37 -4.45 2.35 7.44
C TRP A 37 -3.42 2.41 8.58
N ALA A 38 -3.88 2.41 9.83
CA ALA A 38 -2.99 2.42 11.00
C ALA A 38 -2.14 1.14 11.06
N LEU A 39 -2.77 -0.03 10.84
CA LEU A 39 -2.08 -1.32 10.75
C LEU A 39 -1.04 -1.33 9.62
N LEU A 40 -1.39 -0.82 8.44
CA LEU A 40 -0.47 -0.73 7.30
C LEU A 40 0.74 0.13 7.63
N ASN A 41 0.56 1.32 8.23
CA ASN A 41 1.68 2.20 8.56
C ASN A 41 2.63 1.59 9.59
N GLN A 42 2.08 0.91 10.60
CA GLN A 42 2.90 0.18 11.58
C GLN A 42 3.66 -0.97 10.91
N ALA A 43 2.99 -1.75 10.04
CA ALA A 43 3.62 -2.84 9.28
C ALA A 43 4.76 -2.35 8.36
N VAL A 44 4.55 -1.25 7.65
CA VAL A 44 5.55 -0.60 6.78
C VAL A 44 6.73 -0.08 7.61
N THR A 45 6.48 0.48 8.79
CA THR A 45 7.54 0.93 9.71
C THR A 45 8.40 -0.25 10.18
N ALA A 46 7.77 -1.33 10.63
CA ALA A 46 8.46 -2.57 11.01
C ALA A 46 9.25 -3.18 9.84
N TYR A 47 8.66 -3.22 8.64
CA TYR A 47 9.30 -3.72 7.42
C TYR A 47 10.55 -2.92 7.04
N HIS A 48 10.51 -1.59 7.15
CA HIS A 48 11.69 -0.74 6.92
C HIS A 48 12.75 -0.88 8.01
N ALA A 49 12.35 -1.16 9.26
CA ALA A 49 13.25 -1.56 10.34
C ALA A 49 13.77 -3.02 10.22
N GLN A 50 13.37 -3.75 9.17
CA GLN A 50 13.67 -5.17 8.95
C GLN A 50 13.12 -6.13 10.01
N ASP A 51 12.21 -5.65 10.88
CA ASP A 51 11.46 -6.50 11.80
C ASP A 51 10.30 -7.19 11.06
N TYR A 52 10.66 -8.22 10.30
CA TYR A 52 9.69 -9.02 9.55
C TYR A 52 8.79 -9.88 10.44
N ALA A 53 9.21 -10.15 11.68
CA ALA A 53 8.40 -10.88 12.66
C ALA A 53 7.22 -10.02 13.15
N GLN A 54 7.42 -8.72 13.34
CA GLN A 54 6.35 -7.77 13.60
C GLN A 54 5.58 -7.37 12.33
N ALA A 55 6.26 -7.17 11.20
CA ALA A 55 5.62 -6.69 9.96
C ALA A 55 4.62 -7.70 9.36
N LEU A 56 4.96 -8.98 9.32
CA LEU A 56 4.14 -10.03 8.70
C LEU A 56 2.71 -10.12 9.27
N PRO A 57 2.48 -10.25 10.60
CA PRO A 57 1.12 -10.31 11.15
C PRO A 57 0.35 -9.01 10.92
N LEU A 58 1.00 -7.84 11.01
CA LEU A 58 0.34 -6.55 10.77
C LEU A 58 -0.11 -6.39 9.31
N PHE A 59 0.70 -6.82 8.32
CA PHE A 59 0.26 -6.84 6.92
C PHE A 59 -0.91 -7.81 6.68
N ARG A 60 -0.92 -8.99 7.33
CA ARG A 60 -2.07 -9.91 7.24
C ARG A 60 -3.34 -9.31 7.85
N GLN A 61 -3.22 -8.59 8.98
CA GLN A 61 -4.36 -7.89 9.59
C GLN A 61 -4.85 -6.74 8.70
N ALA A 62 -3.95 -5.95 8.11
CA ALA A 62 -4.31 -4.89 7.17
C ALA A 62 -4.99 -5.45 5.90
N GLU A 63 -4.51 -6.56 5.37
CA GLU A 63 -5.12 -7.29 4.25
C GLU A 63 -6.55 -7.76 4.59
N GLN A 64 -6.74 -8.37 5.76
CA GLN A 64 -8.05 -8.82 6.28
C GLN A 64 -9.01 -7.65 6.52
N ALA A 65 -8.50 -6.50 6.97
CA ALA A 65 -9.25 -5.26 7.11
C ALA A 65 -9.55 -4.58 5.74
N GLY A 66 -9.14 -5.20 4.63
CA GLY A 66 -9.49 -4.78 3.27
C GLY A 66 -8.45 -3.91 2.57
N ASP A 67 -7.32 -3.58 3.20
CA ASP A 67 -6.32 -2.69 2.61
C ASP A 67 -5.82 -3.18 1.23
N MET A 68 -5.60 -2.22 0.33
CA MET A 68 -5.20 -2.47 -1.05
C MET A 68 -3.68 -2.63 -1.22
N LYS A 69 -2.88 -2.09 -0.30
CA LYS A 69 -1.41 -2.06 -0.39
C LYS A 69 -0.77 -3.23 0.35
N ALA A 70 -1.39 -3.73 1.42
CA ALA A 70 -0.89 -4.84 2.22
C ALA A 70 -0.54 -6.11 1.41
N PRO A 71 -1.35 -6.57 0.42
CA PRO A 71 -1.00 -7.75 -0.38
C PRO A 71 0.32 -7.58 -1.15
N ARG A 72 0.66 -6.37 -1.62
CA ARG A 72 1.97 -6.11 -2.26
C ARG A 72 3.13 -6.38 -1.32
N TYR A 73 3.03 -5.97 -0.06
CA TYR A 73 4.11 -6.20 0.90
C TYR A 73 4.23 -7.68 1.27
N LEU A 74 3.11 -8.39 1.42
CA LEU A 74 3.12 -9.85 1.58
C LEU A 74 3.79 -10.54 0.38
N GLY A 75 3.48 -10.11 -0.85
CA GLY A 75 4.13 -10.60 -2.06
C GLY A 75 5.65 -10.35 -2.09
N LEU A 76 6.10 -9.15 -1.69
CA LEU A 76 7.53 -8.84 -1.54
C LEU A 76 8.21 -9.72 -0.48
N MET A 77 7.55 -9.94 0.66
CA MET A 77 8.07 -10.76 1.75
C MET A 77 8.25 -12.22 1.30
N SER A 78 7.25 -12.80 0.63
CA SER A 78 7.33 -14.16 0.05
C SER A 78 8.35 -14.24 -1.08
N LEU A 79 8.50 -13.21 -1.92
CA LEU A 79 9.49 -13.19 -3.00
C LEU A 79 10.93 -13.19 -2.47
N ASN A 80 11.20 -12.37 -1.44
CA ASN A 80 12.53 -12.20 -0.90
C ASN A 80 12.90 -13.28 0.13
N GLY A 81 11.92 -13.84 0.85
CA GLY A 81 12.12 -14.72 2.01
C GLY A 81 12.25 -13.94 3.33
N GLN A 82 11.49 -12.85 3.47
CA GLN A 82 11.57 -11.92 4.61
C GLN A 82 10.50 -12.28 5.65
N GLY A 83 10.90 -12.92 6.76
CA GLY A 83 9.97 -13.38 7.81
C GLY A 83 9.08 -14.57 7.42
N VAL A 84 9.17 -15.03 6.17
CA VAL A 84 8.54 -16.23 5.61
C VAL A 84 9.55 -16.96 4.71
N PRO A 85 9.40 -18.28 4.47
CA PRO A 85 10.16 -18.97 3.43
C PRO A 85 9.95 -18.30 2.06
N ARG A 86 10.98 -18.36 1.20
CA ARG A 86 10.87 -17.83 -0.17
C ARG A 86 9.90 -18.69 -0.98
N ASP A 87 8.86 -18.07 -1.52
CA ASP A 87 7.89 -18.68 -2.41
C ASP A 87 7.47 -17.69 -3.51
N ALA A 88 7.91 -17.96 -4.74
CA ALA A 88 7.61 -17.13 -5.90
C ALA A 88 6.16 -17.27 -6.39
N ALA A 89 5.52 -18.43 -6.22
CA ALA A 89 4.13 -18.67 -6.63
C ALA A 89 3.15 -17.98 -5.67
N GLN A 90 3.45 -18.02 -4.37
CA GLN A 90 2.72 -17.22 -3.38
C GLN A 90 2.92 -15.72 -3.63
N ALA A 91 4.15 -15.28 -3.92
CA ALA A 91 4.41 -13.88 -4.27
C ALA A 91 3.60 -13.42 -5.50
N PHE A 92 3.58 -14.22 -6.58
CA PHE A 92 2.76 -13.97 -7.76
C PHE A 92 1.27 -13.84 -7.42
N THR A 93 0.73 -14.75 -6.59
CA THR A 93 -0.67 -14.72 -6.13
C THR A 93 -0.98 -13.41 -5.38
N TYR A 94 -0.09 -12.98 -4.48
CA TYR A 94 -0.23 -11.71 -3.77
C TYR A 94 -0.16 -10.48 -4.69
N PHE A 95 0.69 -10.50 -5.72
CA PHE A 95 0.73 -9.41 -6.72
C PHE A 95 -0.51 -9.40 -7.61
N GLN A 96 -1.10 -10.55 -7.96
CA GLN A 96 -2.42 -10.62 -8.62
C GLN A 96 -3.51 -9.96 -7.77
N GLN A 97 -3.51 -10.21 -6.45
CA GLN A 97 -4.46 -9.60 -5.52
C GLN A 97 -4.25 -8.09 -5.35
N ALA A 98 -3.00 -7.63 -5.25
CA ALA A 98 -2.69 -6.19 -5.21
C ALA A 98 -3.14 -5.48 -6.50
N ALA A 99 -2.83 -6.08 -7.66
CA ALA A 99 -3.19 -5.54 -8.97
C ALA A 99 -4.71 -5.48 -9.22
N SER A 100 -5.47 -6.49 -8.76
CA SER A 100 -6.94 -6.53 -8.88
C SER A 100 -7.64 -5.54 -7.93
N LYS A 101 -7.09 -5.31 -6.73
CA LYS A 101 -7.49 -4.20 -5.84
C LYS A 101 -7.07 -2.81 -6.38
N GLY A 102 -6.32 -2.74 -7.48
CA GLY A 102 -5.96 -1.51 -8.16
C GLY A 102 -4.68 -0.83 -7.66
N ASP A 103 -3.88 -1.49 -6.82
CA ASP A 103 -2.60 -0.94 -6.36
C ASP A 103 -1.59 -0.85 -7.51
N ILE A 104 -1.14 0.37 -7.81
CA ILE A 104 -0.31 0.72 -8.97
C ILE A 104 1.03 -0.04 -8.94
N THR A 105 1.62 -0.21 -7.75
CA THR A 105 2.88 -0.94 -7.59
C THR A 105 2.68 -2.46 -7.65
N GLY A 106 1.52 -2.96 -7.19
CA GLY A 106 1.10 -4.35 -7.40
C GLY A 106 0.95 -4.70 -8.88
N GLN A 107 0.38 -3.79 -9.68
CA GLN A 107 0.33 -3.92 -11.14
C GLN A 107 1.73 -3.98 -11.76
N TYR A 108 2.65 -3.12 -11.33
CA TYR A 108 4.06 -3.19 -11.73
C TYR A 108 4.70 -4.56 -11.39
N TRP A 109 4.56 -5.03 -10.14
CA TRP A 109 5.15 -6.30 -9.72
C TRP A 109 4.54 -7.51 -10.43
N LEU A 110 3.25 -7.47 -10.74
CA LEU A 110 2.60 -8.49 -11.56
C LEU A 110 3.15 -8.50 -13.00
N GLY A 111 3.36 -7.33 -13.60
CA GLY A 111 4.03 -7.19 -14.89
C GLY A 111 5.45 -7.77 -14.86
N TYR A 112 6.21 -7.45 -13.82
CA TYR A 112 7.56 -7.96 -13.58
C TYR A 112 7.60 -9.49 -13.42
N CYS A 113 6.60 -10.08 -12.76
CA CYS A 113 6.51 -11.54 -12.63
C CYS A 113 6.27 -12.23 -13.99
N TYR A 114 5.39 -11.67 -14.83
CA TYR A 114 5.17 -12.19 -16.19
C TYR A 114 6.37 -11.97 -17.12
N GLU A 115 7.16 -10.89 -16.95
CA GLU A 115 8.38 -10.68 -17.73
C GLU A 115 9.47 -11.70 -17.37
N ASN A 116 9.63 -12.01 -16.08
CA ASN A 116 10.77 -12.77 -15.56
C ASN A 116 10.42 -14.21 -15.13
N ALA A 117 9.22 -14.71 -15.46
CA ALA A 117 8.71 -16.03 -15.08
C ALA A 117 8.74 -16.31 -13.55
N ILE A 118 8.44 -15.29 -12.75
CA ILE A 118 8.46 -15.39 -11.28
C ILE A 118 7.11 -15.92 -10.80
N GLY A 119 7.07 -17.18 -10.36
CA GLY A 119 5.85 -17.83 -9.85
C GLY A 119 4.81 -18.13 -10.92
N THR A 120 5.12 -17.89 -12.20
CA THR A 120 4.24 -18.05 -13.35
C THR A 120 5.06 -18.30 -14.62
N ALA A 121 4.44 -18.75 -15.70
CA ALA A 121 5.09 -18.83 -17.00
C ALA A 121 5.36 -17.42 -17.57
N GLN A 122 6.45 -17.26 -18.34
CA GLN A 122 6.74 -15.99 -19.00
C GLN A 122 5.60 -15.60 -19.95
N ASN A 123 5.13 -14.35 -19.87
CA ASN A 123 4.14 -13.81 -20.79
C ASN A 123 4.38 -12.32 -21.03
N LEU A 124 5.17 -12.00 -22.05
CA LEU A 124 5.54 -10.63 -22.39
C LEU A 124 4.31 -9.76 -22.71
N ALA A 125 3.28 -10.29 -23.37
CA ALA A 125 2.06 -9.55 -23.67
C ALA A 125 1.28 -9.13 -22.41
N LEU A 126 1.19 -10.02 -21.41
CA LEU A 126 0.60 -9.67 -20.11
C LEU A 126 1.51 -8.72 -19.32
N ALA A 127 2.83 -8.91 -19.35
CA ALA A 127 3.78 -7.99 -18.71
C ALA A 127 3.60 -6.54 -19.21
N LYS A 128 3.59 -6.36 -20.54
CA LYS A 128 3.31 -5.09 -21.22
C LYS A 128 2.00 -4.46 -20.72
N LYS A 129 0.91 -5.22 -20.74
CA LYS A 129 -0.43 -4.74 -20.33
C LYS A 129 -0.44 -4.25 -18.88
N TRP A 130 0.18 -4.99 -17.95
CA TRP A 130 0.21 -4.60 -16.53
C TRP A 130 1.12 -3.39 -16.27
N TYR A 131 2.26 -3.30 -16.96
CA TYR A 131 3.10 -2.10 -16.92
C TYR A 131 2.39 -0.87 -17.51
N GLU A 132 1.64 -1.02 -18.61
CA GLU A 132 0.84 0.06 -19.21
C GLU A 132 -0.26 0.55 -18.27
N GLN A 133 -0.98 -0.36 -17.59
CA GLN A 133 -1.99 0.02 -16.60
C GLN A 133 -1.38 0.75 -15.39
N SER A 134 -0.20 0.32 -14.94
CA SER A 134 0.54 0.99 -13.86
C SER A 134 1.01 2.38 -14.28
N ALA A 135 1.54 2.53 -15.50
CA ALA A 135 2.01 3.81 -16.03
C ALA A 135 0.86 4.81 -16.31
N GLN A 136 -0.28 4.35 -16.85
CA GLN A 136 -1.43 5.20 -17.16
C GLN A 136 -2.07 5.85 -15.93
N ARG A 137 -1.89 5.28 -14.73
CA ARG A 137 -2.44 5.84 -13.48
C ARG A 137 -1.58 6.94 -12.86
N GLY A 138 -0.48 7.33 -13.51
CA GLY A 138 -0.04 8.74 -13.55
C GLY A 138 0.36 9.41 -12.23
N ASP A 139 0.74 8.63 -11.22
CA ASP A 139 1.27 9.17 -9.96
C ASP A 139 2.80 9.03 -9.90
N VAL A 140 3.48 9.67 -8.96
CA VAL A 140 4.97 9.68 -8.85
C VAL A 140 5.58 8.25 -8.80
N ILE A 141 4.77 7.28 -8.38
CA ILE A 141 5.10 5.85 -8.26
C ILE A 141 5.13 5.13 -9.64
N ALA A 142 4.70 5.77 -10.73
CA ALA A 142 4.71 5.21 -12.09
C ALA A 142 6.10 5.11 -12.74
N ALA A 143 7.12 5.82 -12.21
CA ALA A 143 8.45 5.86 -12.82
C ALA A 143 9.10 4.47 -13.06
N PRO A 144 9.04 3.48 -12.13
CA PRO A 144 9.56 2.13 -12.40
C PRO A 144 8.82 1.41 -13.53
N ALA A 145 7.51 1.61 -13.66
CA ALA A 145 6.71 1.04 -14.74
C ALA A 145 7.01 1.69 -16.09
N MET A 146 7.18 3.01 -16.14
CA MET A 146 7.60 3.73 -17.35
C MET A 146 9.00 3.32 -17.81
N VAL A 147 9.96 3.18 -16.88
CA VAL A 147 11.31 2.68 -17.21
C VAL A 147 11.27 1.21 -17.63
N ALA A 148 10.42 0.38 -17.02
CA ALA A 148 10.22 -0.99 -17.47
C ALA A 148 9.66 -1.05 -18.90
N LEU A 149 8.65 -0.23 -19.23
CA LEU A 149 8.14 -0.10 -20.60
C LEU A 149 9.22 0.38 -21.58
N GLY A 150 10.02 1.38 -21.20
CA GLY A 150 11.15 1.85 -22.00
C GLY A 150 12.09 0.70 -22.39
N ARG A 151 12.60 -0.03 -21.40
CA ARG A 151 13.44 -1.23 -21.64
C ARG A 151 12.72 -2.31 -22.44
N PHE A 152 11.42 -2.49 -22.21
CA PHE A 152 10.62 -3.51 -22.88
C PHE A 152 10.45 -3.22 -24.38
N TYR A 153 10.33 -1.96 -24.77
CA TYR A 153 10.35 -1.53 -26.16
C TYR A 153 11.78 -1.51 -26.75
N GLU A 154 12.78 -0.99 -26.04
CA GLU A 154 14.20 -0.98 -26.47
C GLU A 154 14.74 -2.39 -26.76
N GLN A 155 14.33 -3.39 -25.98
CA GLN A 155 14.76 -4.78 -26.14
C GLN A 155 13.92 -5.56 -27.17
N GLY A 156 12.99 -4.90 -27.87
CA GLY A 156 12.10 -5.53 -28.86
C GLY A 156 11.08 -6.51 -28.28
N LYS A 157 10.97 -6.64 -26.95
CA LYS A 157 10.11 -7.60 -26.25
C LYS A 157 8.60 -7.33 -26.41
N GLY A 158 8.24 -6.14 -26.89
CA GLY A 158 6.85 -5.66 -27.02
C GLY A 158 6.35 -5.41 -28.43
N VAL A 159 7.18 -5.64 -29.46
CA VAL A 159 6.78 -5.59 -30.86
C VAL A 159 6.68 -7.03 -31.36
N ALA A 160 5.56 -7.39 -31.98
CA ALA A 160 5.59 -8.50 -32.91
C ALA A 160 6.63 -8.12 -33.98
N ALA A 161 7.62 -8.97 -34.20
CA ALA A 161 8.59 -8.78 -35.27
C ALA A 161 7.90 -9.05 -36.60
N ASP A 162 7.21 -8.04 -37.12
CA ASP A 162 6.68 -8.04 -38.48
C ASP A 162 7.88 -8.11 -39.44
N ARG A 163 7.98 -9.21 -40.17
CA ARG A 163 9.07 -9.60 -41.07
C ARG A 163 8.51 -10.05 -42.40
#